data_AF-A0A7W2U4A1-F1
#
_entry.id   AF-A0A7W2U4A1-F1
#
_cell.length_a   1.000
_cell.length_b   1.000
_cell.length_c   1.000
_cell.angle_alpha   90.00
_cell.angle_beta   90.00
_cell.angle_gamma   90.00
#
_symmetry.space_group_name_H-M   'P 1'
#
loop_
_entity.id
_entity.type
_entity.pdbx_description
1 polymer ?
#
loop_
_entity_poly.entity_id
_entity_poly.type
_entity_poly.pdbx_seq_one_letter_code
_entity_poly.pdbx_strand_id
1 'polypeptide(L)' 'MRLQIIGLILLMFITGCSSTSDLNKSAEMHSKAGDYYQAIGQNHAAREEYQQADKIFDRANNVFPLLV' A
#
# COMPACT_ATOMS: atom_id res chain seq x y z
N MET A 1 -8.35 24.22 -24.80
CA MET A 1 -8.99 23.81 -23.52
C MET A 1 -9.24 22.30 -23.41
N ARG A 2 -9.94 21.63 -24.34
CA ARG A 2 -10.23 20.17 -24.23
C ARG A 2 -8.98 19.27 -24.12
N LEU A 3 -7.93 19.56 -24.89
CA LEU A 3 -6.68 18.77 -24.89
C LEU A 3 -5.87 18.90 -23.59
N GLN A 4 -5.91 20.07 -22.94
CA GLN A 4 -5.23 20.31 -21.66
C GLN A 4 -5.89 19.52 -20.52
N ILE A 5 -7.22 19.40 -20.56
CA ILE A 5 -7.98 18.62 -19.58
C ILE A 5 -7.67 17.14 -19.72
N ILE A 6 -7.59 16.62 -20.95
CA ILE A 6 -7.21 15.22 -21.22
C ILE A 6 -5.78 14.94 -20.73
N GLY A 7 -4.86 15.88 -20.94
CA GLY A 7 -3.47 15.75 -20.46
C GLY A 7 -3.37 15.69 -18.93
N LEU A 8 -4.16 16.49 -18.21
CA LEU A 8 -4.21 16.48 -16.74
C LEU A 8 -4.77 15.16 -16.18
N ILE A 9 -5.81 14.62 -16.80
CA ILE A 9 -6.41 13.33 -16.42
C ILE A 9 -5.38 12.22 -16.59
N LEU A 10 -4.67 12.18 -17.73
CA LEU A 10 -3.63 11.19 -17.99
C LEU A 10 -2.50 11.26 -16.95
N LEU A 11 -2.10 12.46 -16.54
CA LEU A 11 -1.03 12.67 -15.58
C LEU A 11 -1.39 12.15 -14.17
N MET A 12 -2.65 12.26 -13.75
CA MET A 12 -3.15 11.68 -12.50
C MET A 12 -3.11 10.15 -12.51
N PHE A 13 -3.43 9.51 -13.65
CA PHE A 13 -3.37 8.05 -13.78
C PHE A 13 -1.94 7.50 -13.65
N ILE A 14 -0.93 8.22 -14.14
CA ILE A 14 0.47 7.75 -14.13
C ILE A 14 1.05 7.83 -12.71
N THR A 15 0.67 8.84 -11.92
CA THR A 15 1.16 9.01 -10.54
C THR A 15 0.60 7.99 -9.54
N GLY A 16 -0.57 7.38 -9.83
CA GLY A 16 -1.19 6.39 -8.95
C GLY A 16 -0.45 5.04 -8.87
N CYS A 17 0.27 4.65 -9.92
CA CYS A 17 0.98 3.36 -9.98
C CYS A 17 2.20 3.30 -9.05
N SER A 18 3.01 4.36 -8.95
CA SER A 18 4.20 4.35 -8.08
C SER A 18 3.80 4.24 -6.61
N SER A 19 2.79 5.00 -6.19
CA SER A 19 2.34 5.02 -4.79
C SER A 19 1.81 3.66 -4.33
N THR A 20 1.18 2.90 -5.23
CA THR A 20 0.67 1.55 -4.92
C THR A 20 1.81 0.55 -4.75
N SER A 21 2.86 0.65 -5.57
CA SER A 21 4.04 -0.22 -5.47
C SER A 21 4.82 -0.01 -4.17
N ASP A 22 4.98 1.24 -3.73
CA ASP A 22 5.66 1.56 -2.47
C ASP A 22 4.86 1.06 -1.26
N LEU A 23 3.53 1.20 -1.30
CA LEU A 23 2.64 0.66 -0.25
C LEU A 23 2.73 -0.87 -0.19
N ASN A 24 2.71 -1.56 -1.34
CA ASN A 24 2.85 -3.02 -1.37
C ASN A 24 4.17 -3.49 -0.74
N LYS A 25 5.28 -2.83 -1.09
CA LYS A 25 6.60 -3.15 -0.53
C LYS A 25 6.66 -2.91 0.98
N SER A 26 6.01 -1.86 1.47
CA SER A 26 5.90 -1.58 2.89
C SER A 26 5.09 -2.66 3.62
N ALA A 27 3.96 -3.08 3.05
CA ALA A 27 3.14 -4.15 3.61
C ALA A 27 3.90 -5.49 3.68
N GLU A 28 4.66 -5.83 2.64
CA GLU A 28 5.53 -7.02 2.63
C GLU A 28 6.60 -6.97 3.73
N MET A 29 7.18 -5.79 3.98
CA MET A 29 8.17 -5.62 5.04
C MET A 29 7.57 -5.92 6.42
N HIS A 30 6.38 -5.38 6.69
CA HIS A 30 5.63 -5.66 7.91
C HIS A 30 5.27 -7.15 8.02
N SER A 31 4.80 -7.79 6.94
CA SER A 31 4.52 -9.24 6.95
C SER A 31 5.75 -10.05 7.33
N LYS A 32 6.92 -9.73 6.74
CA LYS A 32 8.17 -10.43 7.01
C LYS A 32 8.68 -10.20 8.45
N ALA A 33 8.48 -9.00 8.98
CA ALA A 33 8.76 -8.71 10.39
C ALA A 33 7.84 -9.53 11.31
N GLY A 34 6.57 -9.66 10.96
CA GLY A 34 5.60 -10.51 11.64
C GLY A 34 6.07 -11.97 11.70
N ASP A 35 6.48 -12.53 10.55
CA ASP A 35 6.98 -13.90 10.46
C ASP A 35 8.23 -14.12 11.33
N TYR A 36 9.13 -13.13 11.34
CA TYR A 36 10.32 -13.16 12.20
C TYR A 36 9.93 -13.19 13.68
N TYR A 37 9.05 -12.28 14.12
CA TYR A 37 8.60 -12.23 15.50
C TYR A 37 7.84 -13.48 15.93
N GLN A 38 7.05 -14.06 15.03
CA GLN A 38 6.35 -15.31 15.28
C GLN A 38 7.34 -16.47 15.45
N ALA A 39 8.36 -16.54 14.59
CA ALA A 39 9.39 -17.58 14.66
C ALA A 39 10.22 -17.55 15.95
N ILE A 40 10.44 -16.37 16.53
CA ILE A 40 11.13 -16.21 17.83
C ILE A 40 10.18 -16.23 19.04
N GLY A 41 8.90 -16.58 18.84
CA GLY A 41 7.90 -16.71 19.90
C GLY A 41 7.33 -15.39 20.42
N GLN A 42 7.68 -14.26 19.81
CA GLN A 42 7.14 -12.94 20.13
C GLN A 42 5.79 -12.70 19.44
N ASN A 43 4.80 -13.51 19.80
CA ASN A 43 3.48 -13.53 19.15
C ASN A 43 2.74 -12.17 19.19
N HIS A 44 2.96 -11.36 20.24
CA HIS A 44 2.35 -10.04 20.33
C HIS A 44 2.91 -9.08 19.28
N ALA A 45 4.24 -8.96 19.19
CA ALA A 45 4.91 -8.15 18.17
C ALA A 45 4.56 -8.64 16.76
N ALA A 46 4.51 -9.97 16.56
CA ALA A 46 4.09 -10.53 15.28
C ALA A 46 2.69 -10.07 14.85
N ARG A 47 1.74 -10.08 15.80
CA ARG A 47 0.37 -9.63 15.56
C ARG A 47 0.29 -8.15 15.24
N GLU A 48 1.07 -7.31 15.91
CA GLU A 48 1.14 -5.88 15.61
C GLU A 48 1.67 -5.64 14.18
N GLU A 49 2.73 -6.35 13.79
CA GLU A 49 3.30 -6.25 12.45
C GLU A 49 2.30 -6.69 11.37
N TYR A 50 1.62 -7.83 11.55
CA TYR A 50 0.58 -8.26 10.62
C TYR A 50 -0.59 -7.26 10.51
N GLN A 51 -0.99 -6.64 11.61
CA GLN A 51 -2.01 -5.59 11.58
C GLN A 51 -1.57 -4.35 10.81
N GLN A 52 -0.27 -4.02 10.82
CA GLN A 52 0.25 -2.91 10.05
C GLN A 52 0.31 -3.25 8.56
N ALA A 53 0.71 -4.47 8.20
CA ALA A 53 0.66 -4.97 6.83
C ALA A 53 -0.77 -4.87 6.25
N ASP A 54 -1.77 -5.34 7.01
CA ASP A 54 -3.18 -5.32 6.62
C ASP A 54 -3.70 -3.89 6.36
N LYS A 55 -3.43 -2.95 7.28
CA LYS A 55 -3.79 -1.52 7.09
C LYS A 55 -3.12 -0.87 5.88
N ILE A 56 -1.94 -1.36 5.46
CA ILE A 56 -1.22 -0.82 4.31
C ILE A 56 -1.78 -1.42 3.02
N PHE A 57 -2.09 -2.72 3.01
CA PHE A 57 -2.81 -3.34 1.90
C PHE A 57 -4.18 -2.69 1.68
N ASP A 58 -4.93 -2.43 2.75
CA ASP A 58 -6.20 -1.72 2.68
C ASP A 58 -6.02 -0.33 2.07
N ARG A 59 -4.99 0.41 2.48
CA ARG A 59 -4.69 1.71 1.89
C ARG A 59 -4.32 1.61 0.42
N ALA A 60 -3.49 0.64 0.03
CA ALA A 60 -3.11 0.42 -1.36
C ALA A 60 -4.34 0.14 -2.26
N ASN A 61 -5.30 -0.65 -1.75
CA ASN A 61 -6.54 -0.94 -2.47
C ASN A 61 -7.53 0.24 -2.46
N ASN A 62 -7.59 1.01 -1.37
CA ASN A 62 -8.48 2.17 -1.22
C ASN A 62 -7.95 3.48 -1.84
N VAL A 63 -6.79 3.49 -2.52
CA VAL A 63 -6.42 4.64 -3.38
C VAL A 63 -7.21 4.63 -4.70
N PHE A 64 -7.70 3.47 -5.13
CA PHE A 64 -8.45 3.32 -6.38
C PHE A 64 -9.81 4.07 -6.45
N PRO A 65 -10.66 4.12 -5.40
CA PRO A 65 -11.97 4.77 -5.47
C PRO A 65 -11.95 6.30 -5.31
N LEU A 66 -10.82 6.94 -4.98
CA LEU A 66 -10.70 8.41 -5.00
C LEU A 66 -10.47 8.98 -6.41
N LEU A 67 -10.33 8.09 -7.41
CA LEU A 67 -10.04 8.42 -8.81
C LEU A 67 -11.19 8.03 -9.78
N VAL A 68 -12.31 7.50 -9.25
CA VAL A 68 -13.56 7.20 -10.00
C VAL A 68 -14.61 8.28 -9.76
#